data_AF-A0A9W8WAP1-F1
#
_entry.id   AF-A0A9W8WAP1-F1
#
_cell.length_a   1.000
_cell.length_b   1.000
_cell.length_c   1.000
_cell.angle_alpha   90.00
_cell.angle_beta   90.00
_cell.angle_gamma   90.00
#
_symmetry.space_group_name_H-M   'P 1'
#
loop_
_entity.id
_entity.type
_entity.pdbx_description
1 polymer ?
#
loop_
_entity_poly.entity_id
_entity_poly.type
_entity_poly.pdbx_seq_one_letter_code
_entity_poly.pdbx_strand_id
1 'polypeptide(L)'
;MLRQDFNRIDPKRRNVVDYRKKQFATPQYKDLDYPHRLNFYADPPTADITLEQFEQWAIDRLRVLAELEACSFRNKSPAETATHMKPILKKYLNLEANSSGSGKIFAQRQKDHYSHFILRLAFASTEDLRRRFTRVETMLFRLRLNDDDLAERSAFVKTLGLDWCEDVTEDERREYAAELAAFNSGRKGDAEDDSWFKVDWERVPELIESRRVFLKAGKAFVPGREQTGMVIGEFSSRLERQLELTARALPRLDEDDRLTPILDHLSKNFITPDSAYMSNTAAVPGAHISAANIDNLSQHFPACMSHLHRSLRRDAHLKHYGRLQYGLFLKGIGLNLEESLMFWRSSFHKITDDTFNKDYRYNVRHTYGDVGGDSNRRGGGYSPFSCQKILTEHPPGPGEAHGCPYRHFSLENLTALVQSMGVNDRSVIQGIKEDKDKQKYHMACNRVFEFLHKAEMKKAKDEGVMTQNQLETMVHPNEYFKRSFLLKNLGKETDVKMEG
;
A
#
# COMPACT_ATOMS: atom_id res chain seq x y z
N MET A 1 11.27 -73.36 -22.40
CA MET A 1 11.55 -72.31 -21.39
C MET A 1 11.30 -70.95 -22.04
N LEU A 2 10.13 -70.35 -21.78
CA LEU A 2 9.81 -68.98 -22.16
C LEU A 2 9.54 -68.22 -20.86
N ARG A 3 10.37 -67.22 -20.59
CA ARG A 3 10.36 -66.40 -19.37
C ARG A 3 9.06 -65.59 -19.30
N GLN A 4 8.38 -65.63 -18.15
CA GLN A 4 7.29 -64.70 -17.84
C GLN A 4 7.90 -63.36 -17.42
N ASP A 5 7.55 -62.29 -18.14
CA ASP A 5 7.89 -60.91 -17.76
C ASP A 5 7.01 -60.45 -16.60
N PHE A 6 7.65 -60.12 -15.46
CA PHE A 6 7.01 -59.64 -14.22
C PHE A 6 6.58 -58.16 -14.27
N ASN A 7 6.66 -57.48 -15.42
CA ASN A 7 6.41 -56.04 -15.57
C ASN A 7 5.08 -55.69 -16.25
N ARG A 8 4.08 -56.59 -16.23
CA ARG A 8 2.74 -56.24 -16.74
C ARG A 8 1.93 -55.53 -15.66
N ILE A 9 1.91 -54.20 -15.75
CA ILE A 9 1.04 -53.32 -14.94
C ILE A 9 -0.42 -53.75 -15.14
N ASP A 10 -1.13 -53.98 -14.03
CA ASP A 10 -2.55 -54.32 -13.97
C ASP A 10 -3.37 -53.40 -14.91
N PRO A 11 -4.21 -53.94 -15.82
CA PRO A 11 -5.00 -53.15 -16.76
C PRO A 11 -5.86 -52.06 -16.11
N LYS A 12 -6.17 -52.16 -14.80
CA LYS A 12 -6.88 -51.12 -14.04
C LYS A 12 -6.02 -49.93 -13.58
N ARG A 13 -4.68 -50.01 -13.68
CA ARG A 13 -3.72 -48.94 -13.35
C ARG A 13 -3.13 -48.24 -14.58
N ARG A 14 -3.60 -48.59 -15.78
CA ARG A 14 -3.21 -47.92 -17.01
C ARG A 14 -3.93 -46.58 -17.07
N ASN A 15 -3.25 -45.49 -16.70
CA ASN A 15 -3.65 -44.12 -17.06
C ASN A 15 -3.57 -44.00 -18.59
N VAL A 16 -4.55 -44.57 -19.29
CA VAL A 16 -4.81 -44.30 -20.70
C VAL A 16 -5.53 -42.97 -20.74
N VAL A 17 -4.78 -41.88 -20.60
CA VAL A 17 -5.32 -40.54 -20.80
C VAL A 17 -4.61 -39.94 -22.01
N ASP A 18 -5.29 -40.08 -23.14
CA ASP A 18 -4.93 -39.48 -24.42
C ASP A 18 -4.92 -37.95 -24.28
N TYR A 19 -3.73 -37.34 -24.38
CA TYR A 19 -3.51 -35.91 -24.16
C TYR A 19 -4.31 -35.01 -25.11
N ARG A 20 -4.76 -35.57 -26.26
CA ARG A 20 -5.61 -34.87 -27.25
C ARG A 20 -7.07 -34.75 -26.84
N LYS A 21 -7.54 -35.55 -25.87
CA LYS A 21 -8.94 -35.53 -25.41
C LYS A 21 -9.19 -34.65 -24.18
N LYS A 22 -8.15 -34.04 -23.60
CA LYS A 22 -8.27 -33.09 -22.47
C LYS A 22 -9.03 -31.81 -22.82
N GLN A 23 -9.00 -31.36 -24.07
CA GLN A 23 -9.68 -30.13 -24.49
C GLN A 23 -11.22 -30.22 -24.44
N PHE A 24 -11.78 -31.43 -24.46
CA PHE A 24 -13.23 -31.68 -24.43
C PHE A 24 -13.68 -32.44 -23.18
N ALA A 25 -12.80 -32.64 -22.20
CA ALA A 25 -13.18 -33.24 -20.93
C ALA A 25 -14.00 -32.22 -20.14
N THR A 26 -15.20 -32.60 -19.69
CA THR A 26 -16.00 -31.78 -18.78
C THR A 26 -15.14 -31.49 -17.56
N PRO A 27 -14.85 -30.22 -17.25
CA PRO A 27 -14.02 -29.89 -16.09
C PRO A 27 -14.69 -30.43 -14.83
N GLN A 28 -14.01 -31.36 -14.17
CA GLN A 28 -14.44 -31.86 -12.86
C GLN A 28 -14.07 -30.79 -11.83
N TYR A 29 -15.05 -29.96 -11.49
CA TYR A 29 -14.89 -28.95 -10.47
C TYR A 29 -15.05 -29.59 -9.09
N LYS A 30 -14.16 -29.22 -8.17
CA LYS A 30 -14.31 -29.55 -6.76
C LYS A 30 -15.37 -28.62 -6.18
N ASP A 31 -16.34 -29.19 -5.48
CA ASP A 31 -17.30 -28.39 -4.73
C ASP A 31 -16.56 -27.56 -3.68
N LEU A 32 -16.80 -26.24 -3.70
CA LEU A 32 -16.14 -25.30 -2.81
C LEU A 32 -16.89 -25.24 -1.48
N ASP A 33 -16.33 -25.89 -0.46
CA ASP A 33 -16.73 -25.70 0.92
C ASP A 33 -15.85 -24.63 1.58
N TYR A 34 -16.44 -23.83 2.46
CA TYR A 34 -15.76 -22.76 3.20
C TYR A 34 -15.83 -23.04 4.71
N PRO A 35 -15.02 -23.97 5.24
CA PRO A 35 -15.07 -24.34 6.67
C PRO A 35 -14.41 -23.31 7.59
N HIS A 36 -13.47 -22.51 7.08
CA HIS A 36 -12.69 -21.53 7.87
C HIS A 36 -12.85 -20.11 7.34
N ARG A 37 -12.64 -19.10 8.21
CA ARG A 37 -12.57 -17.68 7.82
C ARG A 37 -11.33 -17.38 6.96
N LEU A 38 -10.23 -18.06 7.27
CA LEU A 38 -8.96 -17.96 6.56
C LEU A 38 -8.95 -18.88 5.34
N ASN A 39 -8.30 -18.42 4.27
CA ASN A 39 -8.17 -19.18 3.03
C ASN A 39 -6.83 -18.86 2.36
N PHE A 40 -6.18 -19.88 1.77
CA PHE A 40 -4.97 -19.74 0.95
C PHE A 40 -5.27 -19.47 -0.52
N TYR A 41 -6.55 -19.49 -0.91
CA TYR A 41 -7.00 -19.21 -2.27
C TYR A 41 -6.29 -20.14 -3.29
N ALA A 42 -6.25 -21.44 -2.95
CA ALA A 42 -5.56 -22.46 -3.73
C ALA A 42 -6.37 -22.87 -4.97
N ASP A 43 -7.65 -23.15 -4.78
CA ASP A 43 -8.57 -23.64 -5.81
C ASP A 43 -9.38 -22.46 -6.38
N PRO A 44 -9.47 -22.29 -7.72
CA PRO A 44 -10.22 -21.18 -8.31
C PRO A 44 -11.75 -21.32 -8.12
N PRO A 45 -12.48 -20.20 -8.03
CA PRO A 45 -13.94 -20.21 -7.98
C PRO A 45 -14.56 -20.74 -9.29
N THR A 46 -15.64 -21.52 -9.17
CA THR A 46 -16.27 -22.23 -10.30
C THR A 46 -17.76 -21.94 -10.49
N ALA A 47 -18.39 -21.24 -9.55
CA ALA A 47 -19.81 -20.88 -9.67
C ALA A 47 -19.96 -19.57 -10.45
N ASP A 48 -21.05 -19.48 -11.21
CA ASP A 48 -21.36 -18.28 -11.98
C ASP A 48 -21.80 -17.14 -11.05
N ILE A 49 -21.32 -15.94 -11.35
CA ILE A 49 -21.69 -14.70 -10.67
C ILE A 49 -22.12 -13.65 -11.69
N THR A 50 -22.91 -12.67 -11.27
CA THR A 50 -23.30 -11.57 -12.16
C THR A 50 -22.13 -10.60 -12.37
N LEU A 51 -22.16 -9.84 -13.46
CA LEU A 51 -21.15 -8.81 -13.72
C LEU A 51 -21.14 -7.73 -12.63
N GLU A 52 -22.31 -7.36 -12.11
CA GLU A 52 -22.44 -6.41 -11.00
C GLU A 52 -21.78 -6.94 -9.72
N GLN A 53 -21.96 -8.24 -9.41
CA GLN A 53 -21.28 -8.88 -8.29
C GLN A 53 -19.77 -8.91 -8.50
N PHE A 54 -19.32 -9.21 -9.72
CA PHE A 54 -17.91 -9.22 -10.09
C PHE A 54 -17.26 -7.85 -9.82
N GLU A 55 -17.87 -6.76 -10.30
CA GLU A 55 -17.35 -5.41 -10.10
C GLU A 55 -17.43 -4.97 -8.63
N GLN A 56 -18.59 -5.14 -7.98
CA GLN A 56 -18.78 -4.68 -6.60
C GLN A 56 -17.86 -5.40 -5.62
N TRP A 57 -17.66 -6.72 -5.78
CA TRP A 57 -16.79 -7.50 -4.90
C TRP A 57 -15.33 -7.12 -5.09
N ALA A 58 -14.91 -6.84 -6.32
CA ALA A 58 -13.58 -6.31 -6.61
C ALA A 58 -13.36 -4.95 -5.95
N ILE A 59 -14.30 -4.02 -6.11
CA ILE A 59 -14.22 -2.67 -5.52
C ILE A 59 -14.17 -2.74 -3.98
N ASP A 60 -14.99 -3.59 -3.37
CA ASP A 60 -15.03 -3.73 -1.91
C ASP A 60 -13.70 -4.24 -1.34
N ARG A 61 -13.10 -5.26 -1.97
CA ARG A 61 -11.76 -5.73 -1.57
C ARG A 61 -10.71 -4.66 -1.85
N LEU A 62 -10.80 -3.97 -2.97
CA LEU A 62 -9.85 -2.93 -3.34
C LEU A 62 -9.81 -1.78 -2.32
N ARG A 63 -10.97 -1.36 -1.81
CA ARG A 63 -11.07 -0.36 -0.75
C ARG A 63 -10.38 -0.80 0.53
N VAL A 64 -10.53 -2.07 0.92
CA VAL A 64 -9.85 -2.64 2.10
C VAL A 64 -8.33 -2.65 1.90
N LEU A 65 -7.86 -3.09 0.73
CA LEU A 65 -6.43 -3.14 0.41
C LEU A 65 -5.82 -1.74 0.34
N ALA A 66 -6.49 -0.79 -0.31
CA ALA A 66 -6.03 0.59 -0.41
C ALA A 66 -5.89 1.22 0.98
N GLU A 67 -6.83 0.98 1.89
CA GLU A 67 -6.75 1.53 3.24
C GLU A 67 -5.66 0.85 4.10
N LEU A 68 -5.43 -0.45 3.92
CA LEU A 68 -4.30 -1.14 4.55
C LEU A 68 -2.96 -0.57 4.10
N GLU A 69 -2.83 -0.28 2.81
CA GLU A 69 -1.65 0.38 2.27
C GLU A 69 -1.50 1.80 2.81
N ALA A 70 -2.60 2.56 2.92
CA ALA A 70 -2.59 3.88 3.53
C ALA A 70 -2.15 3.83 5.01
N CYS A 71 -2.58 2.81 5.78
CA CYS A 71 -2.13 2.59 7.14
C CYS A 71 -0.63 2.29 7.20
N SER A 72 -0.13 1.45 6.29
CA SER A 72 1.31 1.18 6.15
C SER A 72 2.10 2.44 5.84
N PHE A 73 1.56 3.28 4.95
CA PHE A 73 2.19 4.53 4.52
C PHE A 73 2.21 5.58 5.64
N ARG A 74 1.14 5.63 6.45
CA ARG A 74 1.06 6.46 7.67
C ARG A 74 1.91 5.92 8.82
N ASN A 75 2.62 4.79 8.65
CA ASN A 75 3.43 4.13 9.68
C ASN A 75 2.64 3.82 10.98
N LYS A 76 1.35 3.53 10.86
CA LYS A 76 0.52 3.10 12.01
C LYS A 76 1.07 1.80 12.58
N SER A 77 1.04 1.65 13.90
CA SER A 77 1.41 0.40 14.56
C SER A 77 0.44 -0.74 14.19
N PRO A 78 0.80 -2.02 14.40
CA PRO A 78 -0.11 -3.14 14.14
C PRO A 78 -1.45 -3.04 14.89
N ALA A 79 -1.41 -2.56 16.14
CA ALA A 79 -2.62 -2.42 16.97
C ALA A 79 -3.54 -1.28 16.50
N GLU A 80 -2.97 -0.13 16.13
CA GLU A 80 -3.71 0.99 15.55
C GLU A 80 -4.31 0.61 14.19
N THR A 81 -3.55 -0.12 13.37
CA THR A 81 -4.02 -0.64 12.08
C THR A 81 -5.21 -1.58 12.29
N ALA A 82 -5.14 -2.51 13.24
CA ALA A 82 -6.25 -3.41 13.53
C ALA A 82 -7.52 -2.66 13.96
N THR A 83 -7.38 -1.67 14.84
CA THR A 83 -8.51 -0.85 15.32
C THR A 83 -9.14 -0.04 14.20
N HIS A 84 -8.33 0.59 13.36
CA HIS A 84 -8.77 1.38 12.22
C HIS A 84 -9.44 0.54 11.13
N MET A 85 -8.91 -0.66 10.87
CA MET A 85 -9.43 -1.54 9.83
C MET A 85 -10.70 -2.27 10.24
N LYS A 86 -10.97 -2.47 11.54
CA LYS A 86 -12.15 -3.18 12.05
C LYS A 86 -13.49 -2.68 11.48
N PRO A 87 -13.83 -1.38 11.51
CA PRO A 87 -15.08 -0.88 10.91
C PRO A 87 -15.12 -1.05 9.38
N ILE A 88 -13.97 -0.95 8.71
CA ILE A 88 -13.84 -1.04 7.25
C ILE A 88 -14.04 -2.49 6.78
N LEU A 89 -13.40 -3.44 7.47
CA LEU A 89 -13.60 -4.87 7.26
C LEU A 89 -15.06 -5.25 7.49
N LYS A 90 -15.67 -4.79 8.59
CA LYS A 90 -17.09 -5.04 8.86
C LYS A 90 -18.02 -4.52 7.77
N LYS A 91 -17.69 -3.39 7.12
CA LYS A 91 -18.48 -2.79 6.04
C LYS A 91 -18.31 -3.50 4.70
N TYR A 92 -17.06 -3.80 4.30
CA TYR A 92 -16.75 -4.23 2.94
C TYR A 92 -16.47 -5.73 2.80
N LEU A 93 -15.81 -6.35 3.79
CA LEU A 93 -15.42 -7.77 3.80
C LEU A 93 -15.64 -8.39 5.18
N ASN A 94 -16.90 -8.42 5.62
CA ASN A 94 -17.25 -9.01 6.92
C ASN A 94 -17.03 -10.53 6.87
N LEU A 95 -16.32 -11.07 7.86
CA LEU A 95 -16.06 -12.50 8.03
C LEU A 95 -16.36 -12.89 9.46
N GLU A 96 -17.52 -13.49 9.69
CA GLU A 96 -17.97 -13.94 11.00
C GLU A 96 -17.34 -15.30 11.39
N ALA A 97 -17.12 -15.48 12.70
CA ALA A 97 -16.65 -16.74 13.29
C ALA A 97 -17.65 -17.88 13.14
N ASN A 98 -17.16 -19.12 13.13
CA ASN A 98 -18.04 -20.30 13.07
C ASN A 98 -18.96 -20.36 14.29
N SER A 99 -18.49 -19.83 15.43
CA SER A 99 -19.25 -19.70 16.68
C SER A 99 -20.43 -18.73 16.60
N SER A 100 -20.53 -17.88 15.57
CA SER A 100 -21.59 -16.88 15.44
C SER A 100 -22.97 -17.47 15.08
N GLY A 101 -23.02 -18.69 14.52
CA GLY A 101 -24.27 -19.32 14.08
C GLY A 101 -24.99 -18.60 12.93
N SER A 102 -24.32 -17.66 12.26
CA SER A 102 -24.91 -16.83 11.20
C SER A 102 -25.18 -17.64 9.92
N GLY A 103 -26.40 -17.55 9.39
CA GLY A 103 -26.74 -18.16 8.10
C GLY A 103 -26.04 -17.54 6.88
N LYS A 104 -25.26 -16.46 7.07
CA LYS A 104 -24.57 -15.72 6.00
C LYS A 104 -23.10 -16.09 5.84
N ILE A 105 -22.57 -17.00 6.65
CA ILE A 105 -21.14 -17.37 6.68
C ILE A 105 -20.65 -17.81 5.29
N PHE A 106 -21.42 -18.64 4.59
CA PHE A 106 -21.06 -19.11 3.25
C PHE A 106 -20.92 -17.94 2.26
N ALA A 107 -21.91 -17.05 2.20
CA ALA A 107 -21.90 -15.90 1.28
C ALA A 107 -20.75 -14.91 1.58
N GLN A 108 -20.43 -14.71 2.87
CA GLN A 108 -19.30 -13.88 3.29
C GLN A 108 -17.96 -14.46 2.81
N ARG A 109 -17.74 -15.76 3.00
CA ARG A 109 -16.52 -16.47 2.58
C ARG A 109 -16.43 -16.59 1.06
N GLN A 110 -17.56 -16.78 0.39
CA GLN A 110 -17.67 -16.74 -1.06
C GLN A 110 -17.24 -15.38 -1.61
N LYS A 111 -17.79 -14.27 -1.08
CA LYS A 111 -17.40 -12.91 -1.49
C LYS A 111 -15.90 -12.68 -1.33
N ASP A 112 -15.33 -13.11 -0.20
CA ASP A 112 -13.88 -12.99 0.05
C ASP A 112 -13.06 -13.80 -0.95
N HIS A 113 -13.45 -15.05 -1.22
CA HIS A 113 -12.77 -15.91 -2.17
C HIS A 113 -12.79 -15.33 -3.60
N TYR A 114 -13.96 -14.95 -4.09
CA TYR A 114 -14.12 -14.44 -5.46
C TYR A 114 -13.42 -13.10 -5.64
N SER A 115 -13.61 -12.17 -4.71
CA SER A 115 -12.95 -10.85 -4.79
C SER A 115 -11.42 -10.97 -4.88
N HIS A 116 -10.81 -11.93 -4.18
CA HIS A 116 -9.39 -12.19 -4.28
C HIS A 116 -8.97 -12.62 -5.69
N PHE A 117 -9.66 -13.60 -6.28
CA PHE A 117 -9.36 -14.08 -7.64
C PHE A 117 -9.64 -13.04 -8.73
N ILE A 118 -10.68 -12.22 -8.56
CA ILE A 118 -10.96 -11.11 -9.48
C ILE A 118 -9.81 -10.11 -9.49
N LEU A 119 -9.31 -9.73 -8.31
CA LEU A 119 -8.16 -8.81 -8.22
C LEU A 119 -6.86 -9.44 -8.74
N ARG A 120 -6.68 -10.78 -8.67
CA ARG A 120 -5.54 -11.45 -9.33
C ARG A 120 -5.52 -11.17 -10.83
N LEU A 121 -6.67 -11.15 -11.50
CA LEU A 121 -6.75 -10.84 -12.93
C LEU A 121 -6.32 -9.39 -13.21
N ALA A 122 -6.73 -8.45 -12.36
CA ALA A 122 -6.40 -7.03 -12.54
C ALA A 122 -4.92 -6.71 -12.25
N PHE A 123 -4.31 -7.37 -11.25
CA PHE A 123 -2.96 -7.07 -10.77
C PHE A 123 -1.87 -8.02 -11.29
N ALA A 124 -2.21 -9.06 -12.05
CA ALA A 124 -1.22 -9.98 -12.61
C ALA A 124 -0.42 -9.41 -13.78
N SER A 125 -0.89 -8.34 -14.43
CA SER A 125 -0.35 -7.83 -15.70
C SER A 125 1.12 -7.41 -15.63
N THR A 126 1.49 -6.55 -14.68
CA THR A 126 2.87 -6.04 -14.52
C THR A 126 3.51 -6.54 -13.23
N GLU A 127 4.85 -6.59 -13.20
CA GLU A 127 5.61 -7.03 -12.01
C GLU A 127 5.37 -6.12 -10.81
N ASP A 128 5.31 -4.80 -11.02
CA ASP A 128 5.05 -3.83 -9.97
C ASP A 128 3.66 -4.02 -9.34
N LEU A 129 2.65 -4.29 -10.16
CA LEU A 129 1.30 -4.59 -9.68
C LEU A 129 1.24 -5.90 -8.89
N ARG A 130 1.94 -6.95 -9.37
CA ARG A 130 2.05 -8.23 -8.66
C ARG A 130 2.70 -8.04 -7.29
N ARG A 131 3.86 -7.37 -7.22
CA ARG A 131 4.56 -7.11 -5.96
C ARG A 131 3.72 -6.32 -4.98
N ARG A 132 3.05 -5.26 -5.46
CA ARG A 132 2.18 -4.43 -4.62
C ARG A 132 0.98 -5.22 -4.11
N PHE A 133 0.30 -5.99 -4.97
CA PHE A 133 -0.83 -6.82 -4.57
C PHE A 133 -0.41 -7.88 -3.57
N THR A 134 0.64 -8.67 -3.83
CA THR A 134 1.17 -9.67 -2.90
C THR A 134 1.47 -9.08 -1.53
N ARG A 135 2.12 -7.90 -1.48
CA ARG A 135 2.45 -7.22 -0.22
C ARG A 135 1.21 -6.88 0.59
N VAL A 136 0.24 -6.17 0.00
CA VAL A 136 -0.94 -5.66 0.73
C VAL A 136 -1.88 -6.81 1.08
N GLU A 137 -2.01 -7.80 0.21
CA GLU A 137 -2.82 -8.99 0.44
C GLU A 137 -2.22 -9.85 1.58
N THR A 138 -0.90 -9.95 1.66
CA THR A 138 -0.19 -10.59 2.79
C THR A 138 -0.41 -9.82 4.10
N MET A 139 -0.49 -8.48 4.05
CA MET A 139 -0.84 -7.67 5.21
C MET A 139 -2.28 -7.94 5.69
N LEU A 140 -3.23 -8.06 4.76
CA LEU A 140 -4.61 -8.42 5.07
C LEU A 140 -4.69 -9.81 5.70
N PHE A 141 -3.99 -10.78 5.14
CA PHE A 141 -3.93 -12.13 5.68
C PHE A 141 -3.34 -12.15 7.10
N ARG A 142 -2.22 -11.46 7.32
CA ARG A 142 -1.62 -11.30 8.66
C ARG A 142 -2.61 -10.69 9.66
N LEU A 143 -3.33 -9.65 9.26
CA LEU A 143 -4.30 -8.99 10.13
C LEU A 143 -5.41 -9.97 10.55
N ARG A 144 -5.94 -10.75 9.61
CA ARG A 144 -6.97 -11.76 9.88
C ARG A 144 -6.46 -12.91 10.74
N LEU A 145 -5.25 -13.40 10.46
CA LEU A 145 -4.63 -14.49 11.20
C LEU A 145 -4.41 -14.13 12.67
N ASN A 146 -4.11 -12.86 12.96
CA ASN A 146 -3.92 -12.36 14.32
C ASN A 146 -5.24 -12.04 15.05
N ASP A 147 -6.33 -11.80 14.32
CA ASP A 147 -7.67 -11.57 14.89
C ASP A 147 -8.43 -12.89 15.15
N ASP A 148 -7.96 -13.99 14.57
CA ASP A 148 -8.64 -15.30 14.65
C ASP A 148 -8.40 -16.01 15.98
N ASP A 149 -9.37 -16.82 16.38
CA ASP A 149 -9.28 -17.60 17.61
C ASP A 149 -8.22 -18.70 17.49
N LEU A 150 -7.50 -18.99 18.58
CA LEU A 150 -6.43 -20.01 18.59
C LEU A 150 -6.91 -21.39 18.10
N ALA A 151 -8.15 -21.76 18.42
CA ALA A 151 -8.76 -23.02 17.99
C ALA A 151 -9.06 -23.04 16.49
N GLU A 152 -9.64 -21.96 15.93
CA GLU A 152 -9.92 -21.85 14.49
C GLU A 152 -8.61 -21.78 13.69
N ARG A 153 -7.62 -21.02 14.18
CA ARG A 153 -6.27 -20.94 13.62
C ARG A 153 -5.61 -22.32 13.55
N SER A 154 -5.64 -23.06 14.65
CA SER A 154 -5.03 -24.40 14.72
C SER A 154 -5.73 -25.39 13.79
N ALA A 155 -7.07 -25.34 13.70
CA ALA A 155 -7.83 -26.16 12.76
C ALA A 155 -7.50 -25.82 11.31
N PHE A 156 -7.39 -24.53 10.98
CA PHE A 156 -7.01 -24.06 9.66
C PHE A 156 -5.59 -24.51 9.28
N VAL A 157 -4.61 -24.35 10.16
CA VAL A 157 -3.22 -24.76 9.87
C VAL A 157 -3.12 -26.27 9.59
N LYS A 158 -3.92 -27.08 10.29
CA LYS A 158 -4.00 -28.53 10.05
C LYS A 158 -4.58 -28.87 8.67
N THR A 159 -5.56 -28.11 8.17
CA THR A 159 -6.16 -28.35 6.84
C THR A 159 -5.27 -27.95 5.69
N LEU A 160 -4.29 -27.07 5.92
CA LEU A 160 -3.33 -26.64 4.89
C LEU A 160 -2.42 -27.77 4.39
N GLY A 161 -2.37 -28.92 5.09
CA GLY A 161 -1.53 -30.05 4.71
C GLY A 161 -0.08 -29.59 4.57
N LEU A 162 0.40 -28.81 5.54
CA LEU A 162 1.80 -28.40 5.59
C LEU A 162 2.61 -29.63 6.00
N ASP A 163 2.82 -30.55 5.05
CA ASP A 163 3.54 -31.83 5.24
C ASP A 163 4.96 -31.64 5.80
N TRP A 164 5.45 -30.39 5.81
CA TRP A 164 6.75 -29.99 6.31
C TRP A 164 6.74 -29.49 7.76
N CYS A 165 5.57 -29.40 8.43
CA CYS A 165 5.42 -28.92 9.80
C CYS A 165 4.88 -30.04 10.69
N GLU A 166 5.78 -30.71 11.41
CA GLU A 166 5.45 -31.79 12.32
C GLU A 166 5.43 -31.29 13.77
N ASP A 167 4.49 -31.79 14.57
CA ASP A 167 4.54 -31.55 16.02
C ASP A 167 5.76 -32.28 16.60
N VAL A 168 6.51 -31.61 17.49
CA VAL A 168 7.62 -32.25 18.20
C VAL A 168 7.05 -33.30 19.15
N THR A 169 7.56 -34.52 19.06
CA THR A 169 7.11 -35.61 19.94
C THR A 169 7.53 -35.36 21.38
N GLU A 170 6.78 -35.91 22.35
CA GLU A 170 7.11 -35.77 23.78
C GLU A 170 8.50 -36.36 24.12
N ASP A 171 8.94 -37.38 23.39
CA ASP A 171 10.28 -37.96 23.55
C ASP A 171 11.38 -37.00 23.05
N GLU A 172 11.21 -36.41 21.85
CA GLU A 172 12.13 -35.38 21.33
C GLU A 172 12.15 -34.13 22.23
N ARG A 173 10.99 -33.73 22.77
CA ARG A 173 10.88 -32.61 23.70
C ARG A 173 11.67 -32.86 24.99
N ARG A 174 11.66 -34.09 25.51
CA ARG A 174 12.44 -34.49 26.69
C ARG A 174 13.93 -34.59 26.38
N GLU A 175 14.28 -35.14 25.22
CA GLU A 175 15.68 -35.30 24.80
C GLU A 175 16.38 -33.95 24.63
N TYR A 176 15.72 -32.99 23.97
CA TYR A 176 16.28 -31.66 23.68
C TYR A 176 15.86 -30.57 24.66
N ALA A 177 15.37 -30.94 25.85
CA ALA A 177 14.76 -29.99 26.79
C ALA A 177 15.70 -28.84 27.18
N ALA A 178 16.98 -29.11 27.37
CA ALA A 178 17.98 -28.10 27.74
C ALA A 178 18.24 -27.11 26.60
N GLU A 179 18.36 -27.62 25.37
CA GLU A 179 18.56 -26.83 24.16
C GLU A 179 17.34 -25.98 23.85
N LEU A 180 16.13 -26.55 23.89
CA LEU A 180 14.88 -25.82 23.67
C LEU A 180 14.69 -24.72 24.74
N ALA A 181 15.02 -25.01 26.01
CA ALA A 181 14.96 -24.02 27.09
C ALA A 181 15.94 -22.84 26.89
N ALA A 182 17.09 -23.05 26.25
CA ALA A 182 18.04 -21.98 25.94
C ALA A 182 17.43 -20.91 25.01
N PHE A 183 16.54 -21.30 24.09
CA PHE A 183 15.82 -20.37 23.20
C PHE A 183 14.61 -19.69 23.84
N ASN A 184 14.21 -20.11 25.04
CA ASN A 184 13.17 -19.49 25.86
C ASN A 184 13.74 -18.63 27.00
N SER A 185 15.06 -18.49 27.08
CA SER A 185 15.76 -17.75 28.14
C SER A 185 15.46 -16.25 28.07
N GLY A 186 14.62 -15.76 28.99
CA GLY A 186 14.25 -14.35 29.13
C GLY A 186 12.75 -14.06 29.15
N ARG A 187 11.89 -15.04 28.85
CA ARG A 187 10.43 -14.89 28.86
C ARG A 187 9.79 -16.14 29.47
N LYS A 188 9.64 -16.15 30.81
CA LYS A 188 8.88 -17.19 31.51
C LYS A 188 7.42 -16.73 31.61
N GLY A 189 6.48 -17.47 31.00
CA GLY A 189 5.06 -17.34 31.32
C GLY A 189 4.04 -17.47 30.19
N ASP A 190 4.44 -17.66 28.93
CA ASP A 190 3.48 -17.75 27.82
C ASP A 190 3.23 -19.20 27.38
N ALA A 191 1.96 -19.60 27.23
CA ALA A 191 1.59 -20.97 26.85
C ALA A 191 1.96 -21.30 25.39
N GLU A 192 2.06 -20.28 24.52
CA GLU A 192 2.54 -20.43 23.14
C GLU A 192 4.05 -20.72 23.06
N ASP A 193 4.83 -20.32 24.08
CA ASP A 193 6.29 -20.59 24.16
C ASP A 193 6.62 -22.06 24.48
N ASP A 194 5.61 -22.86 24.83
CA ASP A 194 5.74 -24.27 25.19
C ASP A 194 5.45 -25.23 24.02
N SER A 195 4.88 -24.72 22.92
CA SER A 195 4.65 -25.49 21.70
C SER A 195 5.84 -25.38 20.74
N TRP A 196 6.26 -26.52 20.18
CA TRP A 196 7.40 -26.61 19.27
C TRP A 196 7.04 -27.44 18.05
N PHE A 197 7.50 -26.97 16.89
CA PHE A 197 7.30 -27.63 15.60
C PHE A 197 8.64 -28.01 14.99
N LYS A 198 8.67 -29.14 14.27
CA LYS A 198 9.84 -29.64 13.56
C LYS A 198 9.65 -29.44 12.06
N VAL A 199 10.60 -28.77 11.42
CA VAL A 199 10.59 -28.48 9.98
C VAL A 199 11.95 -28.73 9.34
N ASP A 200 12.00 -28.90 8.02
CA ASP A 200 13.28 -28.92 7.30
C ASP A 200 13.95 -27.55 7.36
N TRP A 201 15.25 -27.53 7.68
CA TRP A 201 15.99 -26.28 7.92
C TRP A 201 15.96 -25.32 6.72
N GLU A 202 15.91 -25.85 5.49
CA GLU A 202 15.84 -25.09 4.24
C GLU A 202 14.59 -24.20 4.12
N ARG A 203 13.55 -24.50 4.90
CA ARG A 203 12.28 -23.75 4.90
C ARG A 203 12.32 -22.51 5.79
N VAL A 204 13.25 -22.45 6.74
CA VAL A 204 13.34 -21.36 7.74
C VAL A 204 14.71 -20.67 7.78
N PRO A 205 15.30 -20.29 6.62
CA PRO A 205 16.63 -19.68 6.58
C PRO A 205 16.69 -18.38 7.41
N GLU A 206 15.64 -17.57 7.39
CA GLU A 206 15.57 -16.31 8.16
C GLU A 206 15.61 -16.53 9.68
N LEU A 207 14.98 -17.60 10.17
CA LEU A 207 15.00 -17.94 11.60
C LEU A 207 16.37 -18.49 12.01
N ILE A 208 17.05 -19.17 11.10
CA ILE A 208 18.39 -19.72 11.30
C ILE A 208 19.43 -18.59 11.35
N GLU A 209 19.37 -17.66 10.39
CA GLU A 209 20.26 -16.49 10.33
C GLU A 209 20.19 -15.68 11.62
N SER A 210 18.98 -15.48 12.14
CA SER A 210 18.72 -14.77 13.40
C SER A 210 18.92 -15.62 14.66
N ARG A 211 19.36 -16.89 14.54
CA ARG A 211 19.57 -17.85 15.65
C ARG A 211 18.36 -17.98 16.57
N ARG A 212 17.16 -18.03 15.98
CA ARG A 212 15.88 -18.15 16.71
C ARG A 212 15.31 -19.57 16.77
N VAL A 213 16.02 -20.54 16.19
CA VAL A 213 15.60 -21.95 16.11
C VAL A 213 16.72 -22.88 16.53
N PHE A 214 16.35 -24.03 17.08
CA PHE A 214 17.31 -25.10 17.39
C PHE A 214 17.47 -26.01 16.15
N LEU A 215 18.70 -26.35 15.79
CA LEU A 215 19.00 -27.19 14.62
C LEU A 215 19.61 -28.53 15.04
N LYS A 216 19.03 -29.63 14.58
CA LYS A 216 19.55 -30.98 14.80
C LYS A 216 19.23 -31.89 13.62
N ALA A 217 20.23 -32.61 13.12
CA ALA A 217 20.09 -33.63 12.08
C ALA A 217 19.31 -33.18 10.83
N GLY A 218 19.53 -31.94 10.36
CA GLY A 218 18.85 -31.39 9.19
C GLY A 218 17.43 -30.87 9.46
N LYS A 219 16.96 -30.91 10.70
CA LYS A 219 15.68 -30.36 11.13
C LYS A 219 15.87 -29.11 11.98
N ALA A 220 14.96 -28.16 11.84
CA ALA A 220 14.81 -26.99 12.68
C ALA A 220 13.61 -27.16 13.61
N PHE A 221 13.85 -26.93 14.89
CA PHE A 221 12.85 -26.90 15.94
C PHE A 221 12.46 -25.45 16.15
N VAL A 222 11.19 -25.15 15.86
CA VAL A 222 10.64 -23.81 15.76
C VAL A 222 9.66 -23.58 16.91
N PRO A 223 9.83 -22.50 17.71
CA PRO A 223 8.86 -22.13 18.73
C PRO A 223 7.49 -21.78 18.13
N GLY A 224 6.41 -22.05 18.87
CA GLY A 224 5.05 -21.82 18.37
C GLY A 224 4.76 -20.37 17.97
N ARG A 225 5.36 -19.41 18.68
CA ARG A 225 5.32 -17.97 18.34
C ARG A 225 5.77 -17.62 16.92
N GLU A 226 6.63 -18.43 16.30
CA GLU A 226 7.13 -18.21 14.93
C GLU A 226 6.25 -18.86 13.86
N GLN A 227 5.32 -19.75 14.24
CA GLN A 227 4.42 -20.46 13.31
C GLN A 227 3.62 -19.48 12.44
N THR A 228 3.11 -18.41 13.06
CA THR A 228 2.37 -17.34 12.37
C THR A 228 3.21 -16.72 11.24
N GLY A 229 4.49 -16.45 11.48
CA GLY A 229 5.41 -15.90 10.47
C GLY A 229 5.60 -16.85 9.29
N MET A 230 5.75 -18.14 9.56
CA MET A 230 5.93 -19.17 8.54
C MET A 230 4.69 -19.34 7.66
N VAL A 231 3.49 -19.38 8.26
CA VAL A 231 2.22 -19.47 7.52
C VAL A 231 2.04 -18.26 6.60
N ILE A 232 2.37 -17.06 7.07
CA ILE A 232 2.33 -15.82 6.28
C ILE A 232 3.34 -15.86 5.11
N GLY A 233 4.57 -16.35 5.37
CA GLY A 233 5.59 -16.49 4.33
C GLY A 233 5.21 -17.48 3.23
N GLU A 234 4.63 -18.62 3.60
CA GLU A 234 4.11 -19.60 2.66
C GLU A 234 2.93 -19.03 1.84
N PHE A 235 2.01 -18.31 2.47
CA PHE A 235 0.92 -17.62 1.78
C PHE A 235 1.45 -16.64 0.72
N SER A 236 2.40 -15.78 1.10
CA SER A 236 3.00 -14.79 0.19
C SER A 236 3.69 -15.46 -1.00
N SER A 237 4.47 -16.52 -0.75
CA SER A 237 5.21 -17.25 -1.77
C SER A 237 4.28 -17.99 -2.75
N ARG A 238 3.20 -18.59 -2.24
CA ARG A 238 2.16 -19.24 -3.08
C ARG A 238 1.44 -18.21 -3.94
N LEU A 239 1.05 -17.08 -3.36
CA LEU A 239 0.35 -16.01 -4.06
C LEU A 239 1.20 -15.44 -5.21
N GLU A 240 2.48 -15.18 -4.97
CA GLU A 240 3.41 -14.69 -5.99
C GLU A 240 3.49 -15.66 -7.18
N ARG A 241 3.70 -16.96 -6.91
CA ARG A 241 3.72 -18.01 -7.95
C ARG A 241 2.40 -18.08 -8.71
N GLN A 242 1.27 -17.98 -8.02
CA GLN A 242 -0.05 -18.01 -8.66
C GLN A 242 -0.27 -16.78 -9.57
N LEU A 243 0.15 -15.59 -9.16
CA LEU A 243 0.05 -14.38 -9.99
C LEU A 243 0.92 -14.48 -11.25
N GLU A 244 2.10 -15.08 -11.17
CA GLU A 244 2.94 -15.34 -12.35
C GLU A 244 2.25 -16.29 -13.35
N LEU A 245 1.61 -17.35 -12.85
CA LEU A 245 0.84 -18.27 -13.69
C LEU A 245 -0.36 -17.57 -14.33
N THR A 246 -1.08 -16.75 -13.57
CA THR A 246 -2.20 -15.94 -14.07
C THR A 246 -1.71 -14.98 -15.16
N ALA A 247 -0.58 -14.30 -14.97
CA ALA A 247 -0.01 -13.37 -15.95
C ALA A 247 0.28 -14.05 -17.29
N ARG A 248 0.79 -15.29 -17.26
CA ARG A 248 1.06 -16.10 -18.46
C ARG A 248 -0.21 -16.56 -19.18
N ALA A 249 -1.30 -16.76 -18.43
CA ALA A 249 -2.58 -17.19 -18.97
C ALA A 249 -3.47 -16.02 -19.45
N LEU A 250 -3.22 -14.81 -18.94
CA LEU A 250 -4.04 -13.62 -19.19
C LEU A 250 -4.28 -13.29 -20.67
N PRO A 251 -3.31 -13.43 -21.60
CA PRO A 251 -3.54 -13.14 -23.02
C PRO A 251 -4.60 -14.03 -23.69
N ARG A 252 -4.96 -15.17 -23.09
CA ARG A 252 -6.04 -16.04 -23.58
C ARG A 252 -7.43 -15.56 -23.17
N LEU A 253 -7.50 -14.66 -22.19
CA LEU A 253 -8.74 -14.04 -21.71
C LEU A 253 -9.13 -12.82 -22.55
N ASP A 254 -8.19 -12.23 -23.28
CA ASP A 254 -8.35 -11.03 -24.12
C ASP A 254 -9.30 -11.23 -25.32
N GLU A 255 -9.89 -12.43 -25.46
CA GLU A 255 -10.99 -12.69 -26.41
C GLU A 255 -12.36 -12.21 -25.87
N ASP A 256 -12.49 -11.88 -24.57
CA ASP A 256 -13.74 -11.38 -23.95
C ASP A 256 -13.66 -9.86 -23.67
N ASP A 257 -14.10 -9.06 -24.65
CA ASP A 257 -14.13 -7.58 -24.62
C ASP A 257 -14.82 -6.96 -23.38
N ARG A 258 -15.61 -7.74 -22.62
CA ARG A 258 -16.39 -7.24 -21.48
C ARG A 258 -15.55 -7.05 -20.22
N LEU A 259 -14.47 -7.82 -20.05
CA LEU A 259 -13.68 -7.82 -18.80
C LEU A 259 -12.51 -6.84 -18.84
N THR A 260 -11.91 -6.62 -20.01
CA THR A 260 -10.72 -5.78 -20.18
C THR A 260 -10.92 -4.34 -19.66
N PRO A 261 -12.02 -3.64 -19.97
CA PRO A 261 -12.26 -2.29 -19.44
C PRO A 261 -12.36 -2.24 -17.91
N ILE A 262 -12.95 -3.27 -17.30
CA ILE A 262 -13.16 -3.35 -15.84
C ILE A 262 -11.81 -3.59 -15.14
N LEU A 263 -11.01 -4.53 -15.65
CA LEU A 263 -9.68 -4.83 -15.09
C LEU A 263 -8.72 -3.63 -15.21
N ASP A 264 -8.80 -2.92 -16.35
CA ASP A 264 -8.06 -1.68 -16.56
C ASP A 264 -8.49 -0.57 -15.58
N HIS A 265 -9.79 -0.42 -15.35
CA HIS A 265 -10.32 0.56 -14.41
C HIS A 265 -9.91 0.24 -12.96
N LEU A 266 -9.98 -1.03 -12.55
CA LEU A 266 -9.57 -1.49 -11.22
C LEU A 266 -8.08 -1.26 -10.96
N SER A 267 -7.22 -1.59 -11.93
CA SER A 267 -5.78 -1.40 -11.80
C SER A 267 -5.39 0.08 -11.75
N LYS A 268 -5.98 0.92 -12.61
CA LYS A 268 -5.74 2.38 -12.64
C LYS A 268 -6.20 3.05 -11.35
N ASN A 269 -7.40 2.73 -10.85
CA ASN A 269 -7.91 3.34 -9.61
C ASN A 269 -7.11 2.94 -8.37
N PHE A 270 -6.52 1.75 -8.35
CA PHE A 270 -5.63 1.36 -7.25
C PHE A 270 -4.28 2.07 -7.30
N ILE A 271 -3.76 2.38 -8.48
CA ILE A 271 -2.51 3.16 -8.67
C ILE A 271 -2.68 4.60 -8.17
N THR A 272 -3.89 5.16 -8.26
CA THR A 272 -4.20 6.52 -7.77
C THR A 272 -5.15 6.51 -6.57
N PRO A 273 -4.64 6.37 -5.32
CA PRO A 273 -5.35 6.84 -4.13
C PRO A 273 -5.76 8.32 -4.23
N ASP A 274 -5.16 9.05 -5.17
CA ASP A 274 -5.34 10.46 -5.49
C ASP A 274 -6.73 10.83 -6.04
N SER A 275 -7.60 9.87 -6.42
CA SER A 275 -8.94 10.17 -6.96
C SER A 275 -9.84 10.89 -5.94
N ALA A 276 -9.70 10.57 -4.65
CA ALA A 276 -10.37 11.28 -3.56
C ALA A 276 -9.93 12.76 -3.46
N TYR A 277 -8.71 13.07 -3.90
CA TYR A 277 -8.17 14.45 -3.88
C TYR A 277 -8.47 15.22 -5.17
N MET A 278 -8.75 14.55 -6.29
CA MET A 278 -9.26 15.24 -7.48
C MET A 278 -10.66 15.83 -7.25
N SER A 279 -11.49 15.19 -6.42
CA SER A 279 -12.80 15.73 -6.03
C SER A 279 -12.71 16.90 -5.03
N ASN A 280 -11.54 17.11 -4.41
CA ASN A 280 -11.32 18.09 -3.35
C ASN A 280 -10.34 19.21 -3.76
N THR A 281 -10.21 19.51 -5.06
CA THR A 281 -9.61 20.75 -5.58
C THR A 281 -10.44 22.00 -5.24
N ALA A 282 -11.18 21.99 -4.13
CA ALA A 282 -11.86 23.15 -3.62
C ALA A 282 -10.79 24.16 -3.19
N ALA A 283 -10.80 25.33 -3.83
CA ALA A 283 -9.99 26.48 -3.45
C ALA A 283 -10.06 26.65 -1.93
N VAL A 284 -8.91 26.85 -1.27
CA VAL A 284 -8.90 27.07 0.18
C VAL A 284 -9.67 28.37 0.45
N PRO A 285 -10.78 28.34 1.22
CA PRO A 285 -11.57 29.55 1.51
C PRO A 285 -10.66 30.64 2.11
N GLY A 286 -10.77 31.86 1.60
CA GLY A 286 -9.96 33.01 2.02
C GLY A 286 -8.54 33.07 1.41
N ALA A 287 -8.10 32.06 0.66
CA ALA A 287 -6.80 32.10 -0.03
C ALA A 287 -6.93 32.68 -1.44
N HIS A 288 -6.43 33.89 -1.65
CA HIS A 288 -6.31 34.47 -3.00
C HIS A 288 -5.13 33.83 -3.75
N ILE A 289 -5.40 32.80 -4.55
CA ILE A 289 -4.37 32.06 -5.30
C ILE A 289 -4.15 32.72 -6.67
N SER A 290 -3.12 33.56 -6.78
CA SER A 290 -2.68 34.21 -8.03
C SER A 290 -1.16 34.14 -8.20
N ALA A 291 -0.67 34.31 -9.43
CA ALA A 291 0.75 34.29 -9.77
C ALA A 291 1.58 35.23 -8.90
N ALA A 292 1.04 36.43 -8.62
CA ALA A 292 1.68 37.44 -7.78
C ALA A 292 1.70 37.07 -6.29
N ASN A 293 0.74 36.26 -5.81
CA ASN A 293 0.64 35.91 -4.39
C ASN A 293 1.38 34.62 -4.02
N ILE A 294 1.86 33.83 -5.00
CA ILE A 294 2.55 32.56 -4.74
C ILE A 294 3.78 32.73 -3.85
N ASP A 295 4.52 33.84 -3.98
CA ASP A 295 5.68 34.11 -3.12
C ASP A 295 5.28 34.25 -1.65
N ASN A 296 4.17 34.94 -1.37
CA ASN A 296 3.63 35.06 -0.01
C ASN A 296 3.10 33.71 0.50
N LEU A 297 2.42 32.96 -0.37
CA LEU A 297 1.89 31.63 -0.03
C LEU A 297 2.99 30.60 0.23
N SER A 298 4.22 30.85 -0.24
CA SER A 298 5.34 29.93 -0.10
C SER A 298 5.71 29.61 1.36
N GLN A 299 5.34 30.47 2.31
CA GLN A 299 5.50 30.23 3.75
C GLN A 299 4.67 29.03 4.26
N HIS A 300 3.60 28.67 3.56
CA HIS A 300 2.72 27.55 3.88
C HIS A 300 3.10 26.26 3.15
N PHE A 301 4.17 26.28 2.35
CA PHE A 301 4.56 25.13 1.55
C PHE A 301 5.29 24.08 2.39
N PRO A 302 5.04 22.78 2.15
CA PRO A 302 5.88 21.73 2.70
C PRO A 302 7.30 21.83 2.13
N ALA A 303 8.27 21.23 2.82
CA ALA A 303 9.69 21.30 2.46
C ALA A 303 9.97 20.95 0.98
N CYS A 304 9.26 19.97 0.41
CA CYS A 304 9.39 19.58 -1.00
C CYS A 304 9.04 20.72 -1.97
N MET A 305 7.94 21.43 -1.72
CA MET A 305 7.49 22.53 -2.57
C MET A 305 8.23 23.83 -2.27
N SER A 306 8.61 24.06 -1.00
CA SER A 306 9.46 25.19 -0.60
C SER A 306 10.83 25.12 -1.30
N HIS A 307 11.44 23.93 -1.37
CA HIS A 307 12.69 23.74 -2.10
C HIS A 307 12.55 23.99 -3.61
N LEU A 308 11.48 23.48 -4.24
CA LEU A 308 11.20 23.72 -5.66
C LEU A 308 10.98 25.20 -5.95
N HIS A 309 10.22 25.89 -5.11
CA HIS A 309 9.97 27.33 -5.21
C HIS A 309 11.28 28.12 -5.13
N ARG A 310 12.13 27.85 -4.13
CA ARG A 310 13.43 28.53 -3.98
C ARG A 310 14.38 28.24 -5.13
N SER A 311 14.43 27.00 -5.61
CA SER A 311 15.26 26.62 -6.75
C SER A 311 14.81 27.33 -8.03
N LEU A 312 13.50 27.39 -8.27
CA LEU A 312 12.91 28.14 -9.38
C LEU A 312 13.29 29.63 -9.32
N ARG A 313 13.17 30.26 -8.15
CA ARG A 313 13.52 31.68 -7.97
C ARG A 313 15.01 31.96 -8.15
N ARG A 314 15.88 31.06 -7.66
CA ARG A 314 17.35 31.19 -7.79
C ARG A 314 17.81 30.97 -9.23
N ASP A 315 17.37 29.88 -9.85
CA ASP A 315 17.92 29.42 -11.12
C ASP A 315 17.17 30.02 -12.32
N ALA A 316 15.95 30.54 -12.10
CA ALA A 316 14.99 30.96 -13.12
C ALA A 316 14.60 29.83 -14.08
N HIS A 317 14.71 28.58 -13.61
CA HIS A 317 14.41 27.37 -14.37
C HIS A 317 14.13 26.19 -13.45
N LEU A 318 13.33 25.24 -13.92
CA LEU A 318 13.22 23.90 -13.34
C LEU A 318 13.24 22.87 -14.46
N LYS A 319 13.86 21.71 -14.21
CA LYS A 319 13.82 20.54 -15.10
C LYS A 319 12.43 19.91 -15.16
N HIS A 320 12.22 18.99 -16.11
CA HIS A 320 10.91 18.43 -16.45
C HIS A 320 10.09 17.96 -15.23
N TYR A 321 10.63 17.05 -14.42
CA TYR A 321 9.92 16.51 -13.25
C TYR A 321 9.74 17.54 -12.12
N GLY A 322 10.64 18.52 -12.00
CA GLY A 322 10.48 19.66 -11.10
C GLY A 322 9.31 20.56 -11.50
N ARG A 323 9.18 20.85 -12.81
CA ARG A 323 8.03 21.59 -13.36
C ARG A 323 6.73 20.82 -13.15
N LEU A 324 6.75 19.51 -13.37
CA LEU A 324 5.57 18.66 -13.21
C LEU A 324 5.12 18.59 -11.74
N GLN A 325 6.02 18.23 -10.81
CA GLN A 325 5.69 18.14 -9.38
C GLN A 325 5.20 19.48 -8.82
N TYR A 326 5.88 20.58 -9.12
CA TYR A 326 5.52 21.90 -8.61
C TYR A 326 4.27 22.46 -9.30
N GLY A 327 4.16 22.32 -10.63
CA GLY A 327 3.01 22.78 -11.41
C GLY A 327 1.72 22.08 -11.02
N LEU A 328 1.78 20.77 -10.77
CA LEU A 328 0.64 19.99 -10.29
C LEU A 328 0.24 20.35 -8.86
N PHE A 329 1.21 20.63 -7.99
CA PHE A 329 0.94 21.18 -6.67
C PHE A 329 0.24 22.54 -6.75
N LEU A 330 0.72 23.47 -7.59
CA LEU A 330 0.10 24.78 -7.78
C LEU A 330 -1.32 24.68 -8.33
N LYS A 331 -1.56 23.79 -9.30
CA LYS A 331 -2.91 23.46 -9.78
C LYS A 331 -3.78 22.96 -8.63
N GLY A 332 -3.27 22.03 -7.81
CA GLY A 332 -4.00 21.43 -6.70
C GLY A 332 -4.36 22.39 -5.56
N ILE A 333 -3.61 23.49 -5.36
CA ILE A 333 -3.99 24.53 -4.37
C ILE A 333 -5.01 25.52 -4.93
N GLY A 334 -5.31 25.46 -6.24
CA GLY A 334 -6.31 26.29 -6.90
C GLY A 334 -5.78 27.32 -7.90
N LEU A 335 -4.50 27.27 -8.28
CA LEU A 335 -3.97 28.18 -9.30
C LEU A 335 -4.58 27.83 -10.66
N ASN A 336 -5.36 28.74 -11.24
CA ASN A 336 -5.99 28.52 -12.53
C ASN A 336 -4.96 28.51 -13.69
N LEU A 337 -5.38 28.09 -14.88
CA LEU A 337 -4.49 27.95 -16.04
C LEU A 337 -3.85 29.29 -16.47
N GLU A 338 -4.62 30.39 -16.45
CA GLU A 338 -4.13 31.70 -16.88
C GLU A 338 -3.04 32.23 -15.93
N GLU A 339 -3.31 32.18 -14.62
CA GLU A 339 -2.37 32.52 -13.57
C GLU A 339 -1.14 31.61 -13.59
N SER A 340 -1.31 30.32 -13.89
CA SER A 340 -0.19 29.38 -14.04
C SER A 340 0.71 29.76 -15.21
N LEU A 341 0.14 30.12 -16.37
CA LEU A 341 0.92 30.59 -17.51
C LEU A 341 1.68 31.89 -17.20
N MET A 342 1.04 32.84 -16.49
CA MET A 342 1.70 34.07 -16.04
C MET A 342 2.83 33.78 -15.04
N PHE A 343 2.59 32.88 -14.09
CA PHE A 343 3.58 32.47 -13.11
C PHE A 343 4.82 31.82 -13.74
N TRP A 344 4.63 30.86 -14.65
CA TRP A 344 5.75 30.18 -15.31
C TRP A 344 6.51 31.12 -16.25
N ARG A 345 5.80 31.96 -17.01
CA ARG A 345 6.41 32.96 -17.90
C ARG A 345 7.26 33.96 -17.13
N SER A 346 6.74 34.52 -16.04
CA SER A 346 7.48 35.47 -15.19
C SER A 346 8.65 34.82 -14.43
N SER A 347 8.50 33.55 -14.02
CA SER A 347 9.56 32.84 -13.29
C SER A 347 10.75 32.49 -14.18
N PHE A 348 10.51 32.21 -15.47
CA PHE A 348 11.56 31.93 -16.46
C PHE A 348 12.08 33.21 -17.13
N HIS A 349 12.35 34.25 -16.35
CA HIS A 349 12.79 35.56 -16.86
C HIS A 349 14.13 35.57 -17.62
N LYS A 350 14.89 34.47 -17.60
CA LYS A 350 16.15 34.32 -18.36
C LYS A 350 15.95 33.83 -19.81
N ILE A 351 14.75 33.43 -20.20
CA ILE A 351 14.43 33.03 -21.58
C ILE A 351 13.46 34.04 -22.22
N THR A 352 13.44 34.07 -23.55
CA THR A 352 12.51 34.92 -24.29
C THR A 352 11.09 34.35 -24.27
N ASP A 353 10.10 35.23 -24.46
CA ASP A 353 8.69 34.83 -24.55
C ASP A 353 8.43 33.82 -25.68
N ASP A 354 9.12 33.97 -26.82
CA ASP A 354 9.01 33.03 -27.94
C ASP A 354 9.50 31.62 -27.55
N THR A 355 10.61 31.55 -26.82
CA THR A 355 11.14 30.28 -26.30
C THR A 355 10.17 29.66 -25.30
N PHE A 356 9.59 30.47 -24.41
CA PHE A 356 8.57 30.02 -23.46
C PHE A 356 7.34 29.44 -24.18
N ASN A 357 6.83 30.15 -25.18
CA ASN A 357 5.65 29.76 -25.94
C ASN A 357 5.88 28.47 -26.74
N LYS A 358 7.08 28.28 -27.28
CA LYS A 358 7.44 27.09 -28.05
C LYS A 358 7.65 25.86 -27.18
N ASP A 359 8.44 25.99 -26.11
CA ASP A 359 8.97 24.83 -25.40
C ASP A 359 8.19 24.47 -24.12
N TYR A 360 7.45 25.42 -23.53
CA TYR A 360 6.85 25.25 -22.20
C TYR A 360 5.33 25.41 -22.15
N ARG A 361 4.76 26.33 -22.94
CA ARG A 361 3.32 26.64 -22.91
C ARG A 361 2.43 25.41 -23.13
N TYR A 362 2.82 24.53 -24.06
CA TYR A 362 2.09 23.29 -24.32
C TYR A 362 2.05 22.38 -23.08
N ASN A 363 3.19 22.22 -22.38
CA ASN A 363 3.29 21.36 -21.21
C ASN A 363 2.43 21.87 -20.04
N VAL A 364 2.40 23.19 -19.82
CA VAL A 364 1.51 23.81 -18.81
C VAL A 364 0.05 23.52 -19.16
N ARG A 365 -0.39 23.75 -20.41
CA ARG A 365 -1.77 23.45 -20.83
C ARG A 365 -2.14 21.97 -20.70
N HIS A 366 -1.20 21.08 -21.02
CA HIS A 366 -1.42 19.64 -20.91
C HIS A 366 -1.65 19.22 -19.44
N THR A 367 -0.94 19.85 -18.51
CA THR A 367 -1.09 19.62 -17.05
C THR A 367 -2.51 19.94 -16.56
N TYR A 368 -3.19 20.91 -17.17
CA TYR A 368 -4.56 21.32 -16.86
C TYR A 368 -5.63 20.61 -17.70
N GLY A 369 -5.24 19.75 -18.65
CA GLY A 369 -6.21 19.08 -19.53
C GLY A 369 -6.78 19.98 -20.63
N ASP A 370 -6.24 21.18 -20.85
CA ASP A 370 -6.66 22.07 -21.95
C ASP A 370 -6.26 21.49 -23.33
N VAL A 371 -5.16 20.73 -23.35
CA VAL A 371 -4.67 20.01 -24.53
C VAL A 371 -4.35 18.55 -24.16
N GLY A 372 -4.09 17.73 -25.18
CA GLY A 372 -3.89 16.28 -25.05
C GLY A 372 -5.05 15.48 -25.60
N GLY A 373 -5.01 14.15 -25.41
CA GLY A 373 -6.05 13.21 -25.84
C GLY A 373 -7.34 13.35 -25.03
N ASP A 374 -8.41 12.71 -25.50
CA ASP A 374 -9.76 12.79 -24.92
C ASP A 374 -9.78 12.41 -23.42
N SER A 375 -8.98 11.42 -23.02
CA SER A 375 -8.80 11.03 -21.62
C SER A 375 -8.25 12.15 -20.74
N ASN A 376 -7.24 12.90 -21.21
CA ASN A 376 -6.62 13.99 -20.46
C ASN A 376 -7.56 15.20 -20.33
N ARG A 377 -8.35 15.47 -21.38
CA ARG A 377 -9.31 16.60 -21.37
C ARG A 377 -10.49 16.33 -20.45
N ARG A 378 -11.09 15.14 -20.54
CA ARG A 378 -12.22 14.74 -19.67
C ARG A 378 -11.79 14.58 -18.21
N GLY A 379 -10.56 14.14 -17.96
CA GLY A 379 -9.99 14.01 -16.62
C GLY A 379 -9.53 15.32 -15.99
N GLY A 380 -9.61 16.45 -16.70
CA GLY A 380 -9.13 17.74 -16.20
C GLY A 380 -7.61 17.79 -16.02
N GLY A 381 -6.85 17.02 -16.80
CA GLY A 381 -5.39 16.92 -16.73
C GLY A 381 -4.88 15.92 -15.68
N TYR A 382 -3.58 15.96 -15.40
CA TYR A 382 -2.96 15.10 -14.39
C TYR A 382 -3.37 15.50 -12.96
N SER A 383 -3.43 14.51 -12.07
CA SER A 383 -3.66 14.72 -10.63
C SER A 383 -2.42 15.29 -9.93
N PRO A 384 -2.59 16.15 -8.91
CA PRO A 384 -1.54 16.49 -7.96
C PRO A 384 -0.84 15.23 -7.41
N PHE A 385 0.48 15.29 -7.27
CA PHE A 385 1.24 14.16 -6.77
C PHE A 385 1.07 14.01 -5.25
N SER A 386 0.65 12.82 -4.81
CA SER A 386 0.73 12.43 -3.40
C SER A 386 2.17 12.34 -2.91
N CYS A 387 2.34 12.39 -1.59
CA CYS A 387 3.65 12.17 -1.00
C CYS A 387 4.20 10.77 -1.35
N GLN A 388 3.33 9.77 -1.57
CA GLN A 388 3.74 8.43 -1.99
C GLN A 388 4.42 8.49 -3.35
N LYS A 389 3.75 9.10 -4.32
CA LYS A 389 4.27 9.28 -5.68
C LYS A 389 5.60 10.03 -5.68
N ILE A 390 5.69 11.14 -4.94
CA ILE A 390 6.93 11.94 -4.81
C ILE A 390 8.07 11.15 -4.15
N LEU A 391 7.76 10.19 -3.29
CA LEU A 391 8.76 9.35 -2.64
C LEU A 391 9.21 8.21 -3.54
N THR A 392 8.33 7.54 -4.26
CA THR A 392 8.62 6.27 -4.92
C THR A 392 8.92 6.40 -6.40
N GLU A 393 8.31 7.37 -7.09
CA GLU A 393 8.47 7.54 -8.53
C GLU A 393 9.56 8.57 -8.87
N HIS A 394 10.32 8.29 -9.93
CA HIS A 394 11.31 9.20 -10.52
C HIS A 394 12.27 9.85 -9.50
N PRO A 395 13.19 9.09 -8.87
CA PRO A 395 14.16 9.65 -7.94
C PRO A 395 15.00 10.76 -8.63
N PRO A 396 15.27 11.88 -7.95
CA PRO A 396 15.99 13.00 -8.55
C PRO A 396 17.45 12.66 -8.82
N GLY A 397 17.90 12.95 -10.05
CA GLY A 397 19.30 12.89 -10.45
C GLY A 397 20.07 14.19 -10.21
N PRO A 398 21.35 14.25 -10.64
CA PRO A 398 22.18 15.44 -10.51
C PRO A 398 21.55 16.69 -11.15
N GLY A 399 21.45 17.76 -10.37
CA GLY A 399 20.85 19.03 -10.79
C GLY A 399 19.33 18.99 -10.96
N GLU A 400 18.65 17.94 -10.49
CA GLU A 400 17.20 17.89 -10.38
C GLU A 400 16.76 18.27 -8.96
N ALA A 401 15.75 19.14 -8.85
CA ALA A 401 15.29 19.69 -7.58
C ALA A 401 13.98 19.05 -7.07
N HIS A 402 13.43 18.06 -7.78
CA HIS A 402 12.15 17.41 -7.42
C HIS A 402 12.35 16.29 -6.38
N GLY A 403 11.26 15.67 -5.97
CA GLY A 403 11.25 14.62 -4.96
C GLY A 403 10.98 15.15 -3.55
N CYS A 404 11.11 14.25 -2.57
CA CYS A 404 10.97 14.56 -1.16
C CYS A 404 12.34 14.84 -0.51
N PRO A 405 12.58 16.04 0.07
CA PRO A 405 13.83 16.35 0.76
C PRO A 405 14.16 15.37 1.89
N TYR A 406 13.15 14.88 2.61
CA TYR A 406 13.34 13.93 3.70
C TYR A 406 13.91 12.58 3.23
N ARG A 407 13.67 12.19 1.97
CA ARG A 407 14.21 10.95 1.37
C ARG A 407 15.50 11.20 0.60
N HIS A 408 15.53 12.21 -0.27
CA HIS A 408 16.57 12.32 -1.29
C HIS A 408 17.76 13.22 -0.92
N PHE A 409 17.61 14.13 0.05
CA PHE A 409 18.73 15.01 0.41
C PHE A 409 19.78 14.29 1.26
N SER A 410 20.99 14.85 1.37
CA SER A 410 21.87 14.52 2.49
C SER A 410 21.30 15.07 3.81
N LEU A 411 21.77 14.57 4.96
CA LEU A 411 21.35 15.10 6.26
C LEU A 411 21.71 16.58 6.43
N GLU A 412 22.84 17.02 5.88
CA GLU A 412 23.31 18.40 5.92
C GLU A 412 22.37 19.33 5.12
N ASN A 413 22.08 18.98 3.87
CA ASN A 413 21.19 19.76 3.01
C ASN A 413 19.76 19.81 3.57
N LEU A 414 19.29 18.70 4.16
CA LEU A 414 17.99 18.65 4.83
C LEU A 414 17.95 19.58 6.05
N THR A 415 19.01 19.57 6.86
CA THR A 415 19.10 20.43 8.04
C THR A 415 19.09 21.91 7.64
N ALA A 416 19.87 22.29 6.63
CA ALA A 416 19.90 23.66 6.12
C ALA A 416 18.53 24.11 5.55
N LEU A 417 17.83 23.23 4.83
CA LEU A 417 16.49 23.53 4.32
C LEU A 417 15.49 23.74 5.47
N VAL A 418 15.50 22.86 6.47
CA VAL A 418 14.56 22.93 7.60
C VAL A 418 14.84 24.14 8.51
N GLN A 419 16.11 24.48 8.74
CA GLN A 419 16.50 25.69 9.47
C GLN A 419 16.04 26.95 8.76
N SER A 420 16.22 27.02 7.44
CA SER A 420 15.73 28.15 6.63
C SER A 420 14.21 28.20 6.49
N MET A 421 13.47 27.18 6.96
CA MET A 421 12.02 27.23 7.15
C MET A 421 11.62 27.73 8.55
N GLY A 422 12.58 28.00 9.44
CA GLY A 422 12.35 28.51 10.79
C GLY A 422 12.51 27.49 11.92
N VAL A 423 12.96 26.26 11.62
CA VAL A 423 13.17 25.21 12.64
C VAL A 423 14.60 25.25 13.15
N ASN A 424 14.83 25.97 14.25
CA ASN A 424 16.15 26.09 14.88
C ASN A 424 16.34 25.20 16.12
N ASP A 425 15.28 24.51 16.55
CA ASP A 425 15.33 23.67 17.75
C ASP A 425 16.15 22.39 17.52
N ARG A 426 17.17 22.16 18.36
CA ARG A 426 18.08 21.02 18.24
C ARG A 426 17.39 19.68 18.44
N SER A 427 16.38 19.60 19.32
CA SER A 427 15.65 18.36 19.60
C SER A 427 14.78 17.96 18.41
N VAL A 428 14.15 18.94 17.76
CA VAL A 428 13.35 18.72 16.55
C VAL A 428 14.22 18.27 15.39
N ILE A 429 15.36 18.94 15.17
CA ILE A 429 16.32 18.53 14.12
C ILE A 429 16.81 17.11 14.37
N GLN A 430 17.15 16.75 15.62
CA GLN A 430 17.57 15.39 15.96
C GLN A 430 16.47 14.37 15.66
N GLY A 431 15.23 14.69 16.02
CA GLY A 431 14.07 13.87 15.69
C GLY A 431 13.85 13.64 14.19
N ILE A 432 14.06 14.68 13.38
CA ILE A 432 13.98 14.58 11.91
C ILE A 432 15.04 13.62 11.36
N LYS A 433 16.27 13.64 11.93
CA LYS A 433 17.34 12.72 11.55
C LYS A 433 16.95 11.28 11.86
N GLU A 434 16.45 11.01 13.07
CA GLU A 434 16.00 9.68 13.47
C GLU A 434 14.84 9.16 12.61
N ASP A 435 13.87 10.02 12.31
CA ASP A 435 12.74 9.67 11.44
C ASP A 435 13.23 9.34 10.03
N LYS A 436 14.18 10.10 9.49
CA LYS A 436 14.80 9.82 8.20
C LYS A 436 15.58 8.51 8.17
N ASP A 437 16.39 8.25 9.20
CA ASP A 437 17.20 7.03 9.29
C ASP A 437 16.29 5.78 9.38
N LYS A 438 15.14 5.91 10.05
CA LYS A 438 14.07 4.89 10.10
C LYS A 438 13.18 4.88 8.86
N GLN A 439 13.50 5.66 7.83
CA GLN A 439 12.72 5.82 6.59
C GLN A 439 11.26 6.29 6.80
N LYS A 440 10.97 6.95 7.92
CA LYS A 440 9.67 7.52 8.29
C LYS A 440 9.53 8.97 7.80
N TYR A 441 9.63 9.17 6.49
CA TYR A 441 9.69 10.50 5.88
C TYR A 441 8.47 11.40 6.16
N HIS A 442 7.27 10.82 6.26
CA HIS A 442 6.06 11.59 6.62
C HIS A 442 6.12 12.10 8.05
N MET A 443 6.63 11.29 8.98
CA MET A 443 6.76 11.68 10.38
C MET A 443 7.73 12.86 10.52
N ALA A 444 8.85 12.83 9.78
CA ALA A 444 9.77 13.95 9.71
C ALA A 444 9.10 15.24 9.20
N CYS A 445 8.29 15.14 8.13
CA CYS A 445 7.54 16.28 7.59
C CYS A 445 6.49 16.82 8.57
N ASN A 446 5.73 15.93 9.22
CA ASN A 446 4.72 16.30 10.22
C ASN A 446 5.38 16.95 11.44
N ARG A 447 6.53 16.45 11.89
CA ARG A 447 7.29 17.04 13.00
C ARG A 447 7.68 18.50 12.72
N VAL A 448 8.12 18.79 11.49
CA VAL A 448 8.39 20.18 11.05
C VAL A 448 7.10 21.01 11.07
N PHE A 449 6.01 20.47 10.54
CA PHE A 449 4.72 21.16 10.55
C PHE A 449 4.24 21.51 11.97
N GLU A 450 4.26 20.53 12.87
CA GLU A 450 3.86 20.67 14.27
C GLU A 450 4.68 21.73 15.00
N PHE A 451 5.98 21.79 14.72
CA PHE A 451 6.85 22.82 15.29
C PHE A 451 6.49 24.22 14.77
N LEU A 452 6.32 24.37 13.44
CA LEU A 452 6.03 25.67 12.80
C LEU A 452 4.63 26.22 13.13
N HIS A 453 3.70 25.35 13.51
CA HIS A 453 2.31 25.70 13.84
C HIS A 453 1.96 25.43 15.31
N LYS A 454 2.95 25.31 16.19
CA LYS A 454 2.74 24.91 17.60
C LYS A 454 1.77 25.84 18.34
N ALA A 455 1.88 27.15 18.11
CA ALA A 455 1.02 28.15 18.75
C ALA A 455 -0.42 28.10 18.22
N GLU A 456 -0.56 27.99 16.90
CA GLU A 456 -1.84 27.92 16.20
C GLU A 456 -2.59 26.63 16.54
N MET A 457 -1.89 25.49 16.59
CA MET A 457 -2.48 24.21 17.00
C MET A 457 -2.91 24.20 18.46
N LYS A 458 -2.18 24.90 19.35
CA LYS A 458 -2.61 25.06 20.74
C LYS A 458 -3.91 25.85 20.80
N LYS A 459 -3.98 27.00 20.11
CA LYS A 459 -5.19 27.82 20.01
C LYS A 459 -6.38 27.04 19.44
N ALA A 460 -6.18 26.30 18.35
CA ALA A 460 -7.25 25.52 17.72
C ALA A 460 -7.79 24.39 18.62
N LYS A 461 -6.94 23.81 19.47
CA LYS A 461 -7.36 22.82 20.49
C LYS A 461 -8.16 23.47 21.60
N ASP A 462 -7.69 24.62 22.09
CA ASP A 462 -8.35 25.36 23.16
C ASP A 462 -9.74 25.88 22.72
N GLU A 463 -9.90 26.23 21.44
CA GLU A 463 -11.15 26.70 20.83
C GLU A 463 -12.06 25.56 20.30
N GLY A 464 -11.63 24.30 20.37
CA GLY A 464 -12.42 23.14 19.90
C GLY A 464 -12.67 23.10 18.38
N VAL A 465 -11.87 23.82 17.59
CA VAL A 465 -12.09 24.01 16.14
C VAL A 465 -11.52 22.84 15.31
N MET A 466 -10.55 22.09 15.84
CA MET A 466 -9.98 20.91 15.15
C MET A 466 -10.54 19.59 15.67
N THR A 467 -10.96 18.72 14.75
CA THR A 467 -11.30 17.32 15.05
C THR A 467 -10.04 16.45 15.15
N GLN A 468 -10.13 15.32 15.87
CA GLN A 468 -9.01 14.38 16.04
C GLN A 468 -8.49 13.83 14.69
N ASN A 469 -9.34 13.76 13.65
CA ASN A 469 -8.96 13.38 12.29
C ASN A 469 -8.01 14.39 11.61
N GLN A 470 -8.07 15.67 11.98
CA GLN A 470 -7.19 16.71 11.42
C GLN A 470 -5.81 16.73 12.09
N LEU A 471 -5.63 15.98 13.17
CA LEU A 471 -4.33 15.68 13.78
C LEU A 471 -3.68 14.42 13.17
N GLU A 472 -4.33 13.76 12.20
CA GLU A 472 -3.72 12.63 11.50
C GLU A 472 -2.53 13.07 10.64
N THR A 473 -1.57 12.14 10.47
CA THR A 473 -0.39 12.26 9.62
C THR A 473 -0.75 12.73 8.22
N MET A 474 -0.20 13.88 7.80
CA MET A 474 -0.42 14.41 6.45
C MET A 474 0.27 13.54 5.40
N VAL A 475 -0.46 13.18 4.34
CA VAL A 475 0.01 12.29 3.26
C VAL A 475 0.01 12.94 1.88
N HIS A 476 -0.38 14.21 1.78
CA HIS A 476 -0.40 14.97 0.52
C HIS A 476 0.16 16.40 0.68
N PRO A 477 0.98 16.91 -0.27
CA PRO A 477 1.52 18.28 -0.19
C PRO A 477 0.43 19.37 -0.19
N ASN A 478 -0.61 19.22 -1.00
CA ASN A 478 -1.75 20.15 -1.01
C ASN A 478 -2.54 20.17 0.30
N GLU A 479 -2.63 19.03 0.99
CA GLU A 479 -3.25 18.96 2.32
C GLU A 479 -2.41 19.71 3.36
N TYR A 480 -1.09 19.56 3.31
CA TYR A 480 -0.17 20.35 4.14
C TYR A 480 -0.41 21.84 3.95
N PHE A 481 -0.48 22.30 2.70
CA PHE A 481 -0.73 23.71 2.39
C PHE A 481 -2.07 24.18 2.97
N LYS A 482 -3.16 23.44 2.70
CA LYS A 482 -4.51 23.77 3.19
C LYS A 482 -4.53 23.90 4.71
N ARG A 483 -3.96 22.92 5.42
CA ARG A 483 -3.89 22.94 6.89
C ARG A 483 -3.01 24.09 7.40
N SER A 484 -1.84 24.33 6.80
CA SER A 484 -0.95 25.42 7.19
C SER A 484 -1.62 26.79 7.03
N PHE A 485 -2.27 27.03 5.89
CA PHE A 485 -2.95 28.28 5.60
C PHE A 485 -4.11 28.54 6.58
N LEU A 486 -4.96 27.52 6.82
CA LEU A 486 -6.09 27.64 7.74
C LEU A 486 -5.64 27.90 9.18
N LEU A 487 -4.60 27.20 9.67
CA LEU A 487 -4.04 27.42 11.00
C LEU A 487 -3.50 28.85 11.17
N LYS A 488 -2.75 29.37 10.20
CA LYS A 488 -2.18 30.72 10.29
C LYS A 488 -3.23 31.83 10.15
N ASN A 489 -4.41 31.52 9.61
CA ASN A 489 -5.52 32.45 9.45
C ASN A 489 -6.68 32.20 10.44
N LEU A 490 -6.45 31.43 11.52
CA LEU A 490 -7.40 31.20 12.61
C LEU A 490 -7.93 32.53 13.19
N GLY A 491 -9.18 32.86 12.86
CA GLY A 491 -9.90 34.03 13.36
C GLY A 491 -9.93 35.27 12.46
N LYS A 492 -9.44 35.20 11.20
CA LYS A 492 -9.47 36.34 10.26
C LYS A 492 -10.64 36.35 9.27
N GLU A 493 -11.44 35.29 9.15
CA GLU A 493 -12.71 35.31 8.42
C GLU A 493 -13.79 34.46 9.12
N THR A 494 -15.03 34.91 8.97
CA THR A 494 -16.29 34.47 9.57
C THR A 494 -16.63 32.99 9.37
N ASP A 495 -17.03 32.32 10.45
CA ASP A 495 -17.96 31.18 10.48
C ASP A 495 -17.71 29.96 9.56
N VAL A 496 -16.45 29.55 9.38
CA VAL A 496 -16.15 28.29 8.68
C VAL A 496 -15.85 27.19 9.70
N LYS A 497 -16.88 26.42 10.06
CA LYS A 497 -16.66 25.06 10.59
C LYS A 497 -15.95 24.25 9.49
N MET A 498 -14.81 23.68 9.82
CA MET A 498 -14.15 22.74 8.91
C MET A 498 -15.00 21.46 8.81
N GLU A 499 -15.79 21.32 7.75
CA GLU A 499 -16.53 20.09 7.47
C GLU A 499 -15.55 18.94 7.16
N GLY A 500 -15.89 17.76 7.70
CA GLY A 500 -14.99 16.62 7.94
C GLY A 500 -14.90 15.59 6.83
#